data_AF-A0A3D3FKZ7-F1
#
_entry.id   AF-A0A3D3FKZ7-F1
#
_cell.length_a   1.000
_cell.length_b   1.000
_cell.length_c   1.000
_cell.angle_alpha   90.00
_cell.angle_beta   90.00
_cell.angle_gamma   90.00
#
_symmetry.space_group_name_H-M   'P 1'
#
loop_
_entity.id
_entity.type
_entity.pdbx_description
1 polymer ?
#
loop_
_entity_poly.entity_id
_entity_poly.type
_entity_poly.pdbx_seq_one_letter_code
_entity_poly.pdbx_strand_id
1 'polypeptide(L)'
;AARSLALEGNPVHEDMMDALPLIKAPVFALMTVLDKDQKVAAATAGDLMASFYAAVETARRIFCVPIPERADVVVSVAKFPMDIDLYQSQKAIDNGALALKDGGTLVLVSSCRDGIGDEAYAKLLASAPTPAAAIAKIADGYRLGYHKAAKMAAVSARATVVAMTELDGARLRSMFIQPAGSVQEAVDAGLARARDRGVKEPKVLVLADGCVTVPNLQE
;
A
#
# COMPACT_ATOMS: atom_id res chain seq x y z
N ALA A 1 1.27 -15.55 4.54
CA ALA A 1 1.69 -14.75 3.38
C ALA A 1 2.12 -13.35 3.84
N ALA A 2 3.12 -12.75 3.19
CA ALA A 2 3.64 -11.44 3.57
C ALA A 2 2.63 -10.31 3.30
N ARG A 3 2.14 -9.67 4.36
CA ARG A 3 1.17 -8.56 4.31
C ARG A 3 1.42 -7.56 5.44
N SER A 4 0.93 -6.34 5.27
CA SER A 4 0.97 -5.31 6.32
C SER A 4 0.35 -5.84 7.62
N LEU A 5 0.96 -5.51 8.77
CA LEU A 5 0.51 -5.87 10.13
C LEU A 5 0.57 -7.37 10.49
N ALA A 6 1.03 -8.25 9.60
CA ALA A 6 1.20 -9.67 9.88
C ALA A 6 2.64 -9.98 10.32
N LEU A 7 2.76 -10.54 11.52
CA LEU A 7 3.99 -11.12 12.04
C LEU A 7 3.93 -12.64 11.91
N GLU A 8 2.92 -13.26 12.52
CA GLU A 8 2.65 -14.70 12.39
C GLU A 8 2.24 -15.08 10.95
N GLY A 9 2.81 -16.17 10.42
CA GLY A 9 2.58 -16.66 9.07
C GLY A 9 3.16 -15.76 7.98
N ASN A 10 3.96 -14.75 8.35
CA ASN A 10 4.67 -13.89 7.42
C ASN A 10 6.10 -14.43 7.25
N PRO A 11 6.44 -15.05 6.10
CA PRO A 11 7.73 -15.71 5.92
C PRO A 11 8.91 -14.74 6.06
N VAL A 12 8.71 -13.45 5.74
CA VAL A 12 9.77 -12.43 5.90
C VAL A 12 10.05 -12.18 7.38
N HIS A 13 9.02 -12.15 8.22
CA HIS A 13 9.19 -11.98 9.66
C HIS A 13 9.77 -13.25 10.28
N GLU A 14 9.25 -14.42 9.91
CA GLU A 14 9.73 -15.72 10.39
C GLU A 14 11.21 -15.94 10.05
N ASP A 15 11.64 -15.64 8.82
CA ASP A 15 13.07 -15.66 8.44
C ASP A 15 13.92 -14.70 9.30
N MET A 16 13.39 -13.51 9.62
CA MET A 16 14.08 -12.58 10.52
C MET A 16 14.20 -13.18 11.92
N MET A 17 13.16 -13.83 12.44
CA MET A 17 13.18 -14.49 13.74
C MET A 17 14.17 -15.67 13.77
N ASP A 18 14.24 -16.45 12.68
CA ASP A 18 15.18 -17.56 12.54
C ASP A 18 16.64 -17.09 12.46
N ALA A 19 16.86 -15.87 11.95
CA ALA A 19 18.19 -15.26 11.90
C ALA A 19 18.62 -14.64 13.24
N LEU A 20 17.69 -14.25 14.13
CA LEU A 20 18.02 -13.60 15.41
C LEU A 20 19.01 -14.41 16.28
N PRO A 21 18.88 -15.75 16.45
CA PRO A 21 19.83 -16.56 17.21
C PRO A 21 21.27 -16.56 16.68
N LEU A 22 21.51 -16.09 15.45
CA LEU A 22 22.85 -15.94 14.88
C LEU A 22 23.60 -14.75 15.51
N ILE A 23 22.88 -13.79 16.09
CA ILE A 23 23.47 -12.66 16.81
C ILE A 23 23.95 -13.15 18.18
N LYS A 24 25.28 -13.28 18.34
CA LYS A 24 25.90 -13.76 19.59
C LYS A 24 26.21 -12.66 20.60
N ALA A 25 26.23 -11.42 20.17
CA ALA A 25 26.46 -10.27 21.05
C ALA A 25 25.20 -9.99 21.89
N PRO A 26 25.35 -9.49 23.13
CA PRO A 26 24.23 -8.94 23.88
C PRO A 26 23.55 -7.82 23.08
N VAL A 27 22.22 -7.87 22.97
CA VAL A 27 21.43 -6.85 22.28
C VAL A 27 20.64 -6.06 23.30
N PHE A 28 20.77 -4.74 23.24
CA PHE A 28 19.88 -3.80 23.91
C PHE A 28 19.15 -3.00 22.83
N ALA A 29 17.82 -3.13 22.78
CA ALA A 29 17.01 -2.41 21.82
C ALA A 29 16.57 -1.05 22.39
N LEU A 30 16.49 -0.05 21.51
CA LEU A 30 15.77 1.21 21.72
C LEU A 30 14.93 1.43 20.47
N MET A 31 13.60 1.38 20.60
CA MET A 31 12.67 1.53 19.49
C MET A 31 11.71 2.68 19.75
N THR A 32 11.54 3.55 18.76
CA THR A 32 10.60 4.67 18.82
C THR A 32 9.46 4.47 17.83
N VAL A 33 8.24 4.76 18.26
CA VAL A 33 7.08 4.91 17.38
C VAL A 33 6.87 6.39 17.15
N LEU A 34 6.86 6.80 15.89
CA LEU A 34 6.61 8.18 15.51
C LEU A 34 5.12 8.39 15.20
N ASP A 35 4.61 9.59 15.42
CA ASP A 35 3.30 10.00 14.91
C ASP A 35 3.39 10.56 13.48
N LYS A 36 2.25 11.00 12.94
CA LYS A 36 2.15 11.60 11.59
C LYS A 36 2.97 12.89 11.43
N ASP A 37 3.32 13.57 12.51
CA ASP A 37 4.10 14.81 12.52
C ASP A 37 5.59 14.53 12.83
N GLN A 38 6.00 13.25 12.73
CA GLN A 38 7.34 12.73 13.03
C GLN A 38 7.80 13.00 14.46
N LYS A 39 6.87 13.16 15.41
CA LYS A 39 7.18 13.27 16.84
C LYS A 39 7.16 11.90 17.49
N VAL A 40 7.97 11.72 18.53
CA VAL A 40 8.02 10.45 19.28
C VAL A 40 6.70 10.30 20.05
N ALA A 41 5.87 9.35 19.62
CA ALA A 41 4.63 8.99 20.28
C ALA A 41 4.86 7.96 21.41
N ALA A 42 5.85 7.08 21.23
CA ALA A 42 6.31 6.17 22.28
C ALA A 42 7.77 5.77 22.06
N ALA A 43 8.42 5.33 23.13
CA ALA A 43 9.73 4.70 23.11
C ALA A 43 9.71 3.45 23.99
N THR A 44 10.38 2.40 23.55
CA THR A 44 10.56 1.14 24.28
C THR A 44 12.04 0.79 24.28
N ALA A 45 12.54 0.18 25.35
CA ALA A 45 13.93 -0.18 25.45
C ALA A 45 14.15 -1.42 26.33
N GLY A 46 15.24 -2.16 26.07
CA GLY A 46 15.62 -3.36 26.81
C GLY A 46 15.77 -4.57 25.90
N ASP A 47 15.13 -5.69 26.28
CA ASP A 47 15.11 -6.90 25.45
C ASP A 47 14.54 -6.60 24.06
N LEU A 48 15.15 -7.18 23.03
CA LEU A 48 14.82 -6.90 21.63
C LEU A 48 13.37 -7.25 21.31
N MET A 49 12.92 -8.44 21.72
CA MET A 49 11.59 -8.93 21.36
C MET A 49 10.51 -8.26 22.20
N ALA A 50 10.75 -8.11 23.51
CA ALA A 50 9.82 -7.39 24.39
C ALA A 50 9.64 -5.93 23.93
N SER A 51 10.72 -5.24 23.58
CA SER A 51 10.66 -3.86 23.06
C SER A 51 9.92 -3.81 21.73
N PHE A 52 10.22 -4.73 20.81
CA PHE A 52 9.56 -4.82 19.52
C PHE A 52 8.05 -5.01 19.64
N TYR A 53 7.59 -5.99 20.43
CA TYR A 53 6.15 -6.25 20.57
C TYR A 53 5.40 -5.10 21.27
N ALA A 54 6.02 -4.45 22.27
CA ALA A 54 5.44 -3.26 22.89
C ALA A 54 5.34 -2.07 21.91
N ALA A 55 6.35 -1.89 21.04
CA ALA A 55 6.30 -0.88 19.98
C ALA A 55 5.23 -1.20 18.93
N VAL A 56 5.08 -2.47 18.54
CA VAL A 56 4.05 -2.93 17.60
C VAL A 56 2.64 -2.67 18.14
N GLU A 57 2.39 -2.92 19.43
CA GLU A 57 1.09 -2.64 20.05
C GLU A 57 0.74 -1.16 19.95
N THR A 58 1.70 -0.28 20.27
CA THR A 58 1.50 1.17 20.15
C THR A 58 1.29 1.60 18.70
N ALA A 59 2.11 1.08 17.78
CA ALA A 59 1.98 1.39 16.35
C ALA A 59 0.61 0.96 15.80
N ARG A 60 0.06 -0.18 16.25
CA ARG A 60 -1.29 -0.60 15.87
C ARG A 60 -2.35 0.42 16.30
N ARG A 61 -2.27 0.94 17.53
CA ARG A 61 -3.22 1.94 18.04
C ARG A 61 -3.16 3.27 17.27
N ILE A 62 -1.98 3.65 16.78
CA ILE A 62 -1.78 4.93 16.07
C ILE A 62 -2.17 4.82 14.59
N PHE A 63 -1.77 3.74 13.92
CA PHE A 63 -1.83 3.64 12.46
C PHE A 63 -2.97 2.77 11.94
N CYS A 64 -3.52 1.86 12.76
CA CYS A 64 -4.60 0.98 12.31
C CYS A 64 -5.96 1.60 12.60
N VAL A 65 -6.76 1.81 11.55
CA VAL A 65 -8.09 2.40 11.68
C VAL A 65 -9.14 1.32 11.38
N PRO A 66 -10.04 1.01 12.32
CA PRO A 66 -11.11 0.07 12.07
C PRO A 66 -12.09 0.61 11.03
N ILE A 67 -12.49 -0.23 10.09
CA ILE A 67 -13.53 0.04 9.10
C ILE A 67 -14.67 -0.99 9.24
N PRO A 68 -15.94 -0.57 9.13
CA PRO A 68 -17.08 -1.48 9.29
C PRO A 68 -17.23 -2.42 8.09
N GLU A 69 -16.78 -2.00 6.92
CA GLU A 69 -16.82 -2.78 5.69
C GLU A 69 -15.83 -2.18 4.67
N ARG A 70 -15.54 -2.95 3.62
CA ARG A 70 -14.82 -2.43 2.44
C ARG A 70 -15.75 -1.58 1.59
N ALA A 71 -15.20 -0.58 0.91
CA ALA A 71 -15.92 0.34 0.02
C ALA A 71 -15.81 -0.07 -1.47
N ASP A 72 -16.73 0.44 -2.28
CA ASP A 72 -16.75 0.24 -3.74
C ASP A 72 -15.76 1.19 -4.44
N VAL A 73 -15.56 2.37 -3.85
CA VAL A 73 -14.55 3.35 -4.24
C VAL A 73 -13.71 3.74 -3.03
N VAL A 74 -12.38 3.72 -3.17
CA VAL A 74 -11.46 4.21 -2.13
C VAL A 74 -10.62 5.34 -2.71
N VAL A 75 -10.69 6.52 -2.11
CA VAL A 75 -9.77 7.63 -2.40
C VAL A 75 -8.62 7.56 -1.40
N SER A 76 -7.39 7.44 -1.90
CA SER A 76 -6.19 7.31 -1.07
C SER A 76 -5.18 8.39 -1.43
N VAL A 77 -4.88 9.26 -0.47
CA VAL A 77 -4.00 10.42 -0.67
C VAL A 77 -2.60 10.07 -0.17
N ALA A 78 -1.59 10.19 -1.02
CA ALA A 78 -0.20 10.24 -0.62
C ALA A 78 0.16 11.71 -0.32
N LYS A 79 0.66 11.97 0.88
CA LYS A 79 1.08 13.32 1.32
C LYS A 79 2.58 13.49 1.26
N PHE A 80 3.03 14.74 1.24
CA PHE A 80 4.44 15.08 1.45
C PHE A 80 4.99 14.41 2.72
N PRO A 81 6.20 13.80 2.67
CA PRO A 81 7.09 13.66 1.51
C PRO A 81 6.88 12.37 0.70
N MET A 82 5.91 11.54 1.05
CA MET A 82 5.67 10.22 0.43
C MET A 82 5.03 10.30 -0.95
N ASP A 83 4.59 11.49 -1.35
CA ASP A 83 4.07 11.82 -2.69
C ASP A 83 5.18 12.18 -3.70
N ILE A 84 6.46 12.03 -3.32
CA ILE A 84 7.60 12.42 -4.14
C ILE A 84 7.63 11.70 -5.50
N ASP A 85 7.30 10.41 -5.53
CA ASP A 85 7.27 9.59 -6.73
C ASP A 85 6.19 8.49 -6.64
N LEU A 86 5.91 7.82 -7.77
CA LEU A 86 4.93 6.73 -7.81
C LEU A 86 5.35 5.52 -6.95
N TYR A 87 6.65 5.23 -6.89
CA TYR A 87 7.20 4.10 -6.14
C TYR A 87 6.94 4.19 -4.63
N GLN A 88 6.99 5.40 -4.05
CA GLN A 88 6.62 5.66 -2.66
C GLN A 88 5.10 5.75 -2.50
N SER A 89 4.41 6.41 -3.42
CA SER A 89 2.94 6.54 -3.44
C SER A 89 2.21 5.20 -3.49
N GLN A 90 2.87 4.16 -3.98
CA GLN A 90 2.36 2.79 -3.98
C GLN A 90 1.96 2.29 -2.57
N LYS A 91 2.52 2.84 -1.48
CA LYS A 91 2.06 2.55 -0.11
C LYS A 91 0.60 2.96 0.12
N ALA A 92 0.18 4.11 -0.42
CA ALA A 92 -1.21 4.56 -0.36
C ALA A 92 -2.14 3.65 -1.16
N ILE A 93 -1.66 3.07 -2.26
CA ILE A 93 -2.39 2.07 -3.04
C ILE A 93 -2.53 0.77 -2.23
N ASP A 94 -1.44 0.27 -1.65
CA ASP A 94 -1.45 -0.96 -0.83
C ASP A 94 -2.43 -0.87 0.34
N ASN A 95 -2.35 0.20 1.12
CA ASN A 95 -3.23 0.38 2.27
C ASN A 95 -4.67 0.65 1.83
N GLY A 96 -4.87 1.47 0.78
CA GLY A 96 -6.20 1.71 0.20
C GLY A 96 -6.87 0.44 -0.30
N ALA A 97 -6.08 -0.49 -0.85
CA ALA A 97 -6.58 -1.77 -1.31
C ALA A 97 -7.17 -2.63 -0.17
N LEU A 98 -6.69 -2.49 1.07
CA LEU A 98 -7.26 -3.19 2.24
C LEU A 98 -8.71 -2.78 2.52
N ALA A 99 -9.05 -1.52 2.21
CA ALA A 99 -10.39 -0.96 2.35
C ALA A 99 -11.27 -1.16 1.10
N LEU A 100 -10.76 -1.78 0.03
CA LEU A 100 -11.43 -1.84 -1.27
C LEU A 100 -12.02 -3.23 -1.56
N LYS A 101 -13.31 -3.26 -1.94
CA LYS A 101 -13.97 -4.47 -2.45
C LYS A 101 -13.33 -4.95 -3.76
N ASP A 102 -13.46 -6.24 -4.05
CA ASP A 102 -13.06 -6.76 -5.36
C ASP A 102 -13.93 -6.16 -6.48
N GLY A 103 -13.30 -5.88 -7.61
CA GLY A 103 -13.85 -5.05 -8.68
C GLY A 103 -13.86 -3.55 -8.36
N GLY A 104 -13.62 -3.11 -7.13
CA GLY A 104 -13.69 -1.71 -6.74
C GLY A 104 -12.78 -0.76 -7.54
N THR A 105 -12.97 0.54 -7.36
CA THR A 105 -12.10 1.57 -7.93
C THR A 105 -11.25 2.22 -6.84
N LEU A 106 -9.92 2.13 -6.95
CA LEU A 106 -8.99 2.86 -6.10
C LEU A 106 -8.55 4.12 -6.81
N VAL A 107 -8.74 5.28 -6.18
CA VAL A 107 -8.31 6.59 -6.68
C VAL A 107 -7.09 7.04 -5.85
N LEU A 108 -5.91 6.95 -6.44
CA LEU A 108 -4.69 7.53 -5.87
C LEU A 108 -4.67 9.04 -6.14
N VAL A 109 -4.35 9.82 -5.12
CA VAL A 109 -4.03 11.25 -5.25
C VAL A 109 -2.59 11.45 -4.78
N SER A 110 -1.69 11.84 -5.70
CA SER A 110 -0.27 12.03 -5.39
C SER A 110 0.38 12.94 -6.44
N SER A 111 1.22 13.90 -6.05
CA SER A 111 1.89 14.77 -7.03
C SER A 111 2.84 13.97 -7.93
N CYS A 112 3.62 13.05 -7.35
CA CYS A 112 4.70 12.32 -8.03
C CYS A 112 5.68 13.26 -8.73
N ARG A 113 6.04 14.39 -8.08
CA ARG A 113 6.86 15.48 -8.64
C ARG A 113 8.24 15.05 -9.16
N ASP A 114 8.81 13.97 -8.63
CA ASP A 114 10.09 13.39 -9.08
C ASP A 114 9.89 12.21 -10.04
N GLY A 115 8.68 12.05 -10.57
CA GLY A 115 8.36 11.04 -11.56
C GLY A 115 7.99 9.69 -10.95
N ILE A 116 8.52 8.63 -11.55
CA ILE A 116 8.16 7.24 -11.22
C ILE A 116 8.93 6.72 -9.99
N GLY A 117 10.13 7.23 -9.74
CA GLY A 117 11.06 6.68 -8.76
C GLY A 117 11.88 5.54 -9.39
N ASP A 118 11.77 4.33 -8.84
CA ASP A 118 12.52 3.17 -9.33
C ASP A 118 12.07 2.73 -10.74
N GLU A 119 12.92 2.98 -11.74
CA GLU A 119 12.66 2.59 -13.13
C GLU A 119 12.63 1.07 -13.36
N ALA A 120 13.29 0.26 -12.52
CA ALA A 120 13.19 -1.19 -12.63
C ALA A 120 11.78 -1.68 -12.30
N TYR A 121 11.14 -1.06 -11.31
CA TYR A 121 9.74 -1.30 -10.96
C TYR A 121 8.79 -1.00 -12.14
N ALA A 122 8.95 0.15 -12.79
CA ALA A 122 8.08 0.52 -13.91
C ALA A 122 8.32 -0.30 -15.17
N LYS A 123 9.59 -0.58 -15.51
CA LYS A 123 9.92 -1.44 -16.65
C LYS A 123 9.36 -2.84 -16.49
N LEU A 124 9.39 -3.39 -15.27
CA LEU A 124 8.86 -4.71 -14.97
C LEU A 124 7.34 -4.76 -15.20
N LEU A 125 6.59 -3.80 -14.66
CA LEU A 125 5.14 -3.69 -14.89
C LEU A 125 4.82 -3.50 -16.38
N ALA A 126 5.50 -2.56 -17.03
CA ALA A 126 5.31 -2.25 -18.45
C ALA A 126 5.74 -3.37 -19.40
N SER A 127 6.53 -4.34 -18.93
CA SER A 127 6.94 -5.48 -19.74
C SER A 127 5.89 -6.59 -19.85
N ALA A 128 4.75 -6.44 -19.18
CA ALA A 128 3.67 -7.42 -19.20
C ALA A 128 2.38 -6.80 -19.75
N PRO A 129 1.61 -7.55 -20.56
CA PRO A 129 0.38 -7.04 -21.17
C PRO A 129 -0.78 -6.94 -20.17
N THR A 130 -0.73 -7.68 -19.07
CA THR A 130 -1.78 -7.72 -18.05
C THR A 130 -1.18 -7.81 -16.66
N PRO A 131 -1.92 -7.38 -15.61
CA PRO A 131 -1.46 -7.54 -14.22
C PRO A 131 -1.17 -9.01 -13.86
N ALA A 132 -1.99 -9.95 -14.34
CA ALA A 132 -1.76 -11.38 -14.13
C ALA A 132 -0.45 -11.88 -14.76
N ALA A 133 -0.14 -11.42 -15.98
CA ALA A 133 1.12 -11.74 -16.63
C ALA A 133 2.32 -11.12 -15.90
N ALA A 134 2.17 -9.91 -15.35
CA ALA A 134 3.20 -9.28 -14.53
C ALA A 134 3.49 -10.10 -13.26
N ILE A 135 2.45 -10.56 -12.56
CA ILE A 135 2.59 -11.40 -11.37
C ILE A 135 3.32 -12.71 -11.71
N ALA A 136 2.91 -13.41 -12.78
CA ALA A 136 3.54 -14.65 -13.21
C ALA A 136 5.03 -14.47 -13.54
N LYS A 137 5.36 -13.38 -14.26
CA LYS A 137 6.76 -13.04 -14.59
C LYS A 137 7.60 -12.73 -13.35
N ILE A 138 7.03 -12.09 -12.35
CA ILE A 138 7.73 -11.79 -11.09
C ILE A 138 8.00 -13.06 -10.30
N ALA A 139 7.06 -14.01 -10.31
CA ALA A 139 7.21 -15.29 -9.64
C ALA A 139 8.33 -16.16 -10.26
N ASP A 140 8.58 -16.04 -11.56
CA ASP A 140 9.61 -16.81 -12.29
C ASP A 140 11.06 -16.35 -12.00
N GLY A 141 11.26 -15.13 -11.50
CA GLY A 141 12.61 -14.58 -11.29
C GLY A 141 12.63 -13.37 -10.38
N TYR A 142 12.38 -13.58 -9.08
CA TYR A 142 12.33 -12.51 -8.10
C TYR A 142 13.68 -11.78 -7.96
N ARG A 143 13.63 -10.43 -7.94
CA ARG A 143 14.72 -9.55 -7.53
C ARG A 143 14.24 -8.61 -6.45
N LEU A 144 15.14 -8.21 -5.55
CA LEU A 144 14.81 -7.21 -4.52
C LEU A 144 14.26 -5.93 -5.20
N GLY A 145 13.13 -5.42 -4.69
CA GLY A 145 12.37 -4.32 -5.31
C GLY A 145 11.15 -4.77 -6.13
N TYR A 146 11.12 -6.02 -6.63
CA TYR A 146 10.00 -6.54 -7.43
C TYR A 146 8.71 -6.70 -6.61
N HIS A 147 8.81 -6.80 -5.29
CA HIS A 147 7.65 -6.94 -4.40
C HIS A 147 6.67 -5.76 -4.56
N LYS A 148 7.14 -4.54 -4.86
CA LYS A 148 6.26 -3.40 -5.13
C LYS A 148 5.48 -3.56 -6.43
N ALA A 149 6.16 -4.02 -7.47
CA ALA A 149 5.53 -4.31 -8.76
C ALA A 149 4.49 -5.43 -8.61
N ALA A 150 4.83 -6.50 -7.87
CA ALA A 150 3.91 -7.59 -7.60
C ALA A 150 2.65 -7.12 -6.88
N LYS A 151 2.78 -6.26 -5.87
CA LYS A 151 1.65 -5.70 -5.15
C LYS A 151 0.79 -4.77 -6.02
N MET A 152 1.40 -3.88 -6.79
CA MET A 152 0.67 -3.05 -7.75
C MET A 152 -0.13 -3.91 -8.73
N ALA A 153 0.52 -4.91 -9.33
CA ALA A 153 -0.13 -5.85 -10.24
C ALA A 153 -1.24 -6.65 -9.54
N ALA A 154 -1.06 -7.08 -8.30
CA ALA A 154 -2.09 -7.80 -7.53
C ALA A 154 -3.32 -6.92 -7.25
N VAL A 155 -3.14 -5.64 -6.96
CA VAL A 155 -4.25 -4.69 -6.82
C VAL A 155 -4.94 -4.47 -8.17
N SER A 156 -4.19 -4.19 -9.23
CA SER A 156 -4.73 -3.98 -10.57
C SER A 156 -5.36 -5.23 -11.19
N ALA A 157 -5.03 -6.43 -10.72
CA ALA A 157 -5.65 -7.69 -11.15
C ALA A 157 -7.08 -7.85 -10.64
N ARG A 158 -7.41 -7.27 -9.48
CA ARG A 158 -8.73 -7.40 -8.85
C ARG A 158 -9.54 -6.10 -8.82
N ALA A 159 -8.93 -4.96 -9.13
CA ALA A 159 -9.56 -3.64 -9.00
C ALA A 159 -9.10 -2.69 -10.11
N THR A 160 -9.89 -1.65 -10.35
CA THR A 160 -9.47 -0.53 -11.21
C THR A 160 -8.64 0.44 -10.39
N VAL A 161 -7.40 0.72 -10.81
CA VAL A 161 -6.56 1.74 -10.18
C VAL A 161 -6.54 2.98 -11.08
N VAL A 162 -6.94 4.10 -10.51
CA VAL A 162 -6.95 5.43 -11.15
C VAL A 162 -6.02 6.33 -10.35
N ALA A 163 -5.30 7.23 -11.01
CA ALA A 163 -4.39 8.15 -10.34
C ALA A 163 -4.52 9.58 -10.87
N MET A 164 -4.64 10.53 -9.93
CA MET A 164 -4.48 11.96 -10.16
C MET A 164 -3.05 12.33 -9.76
N THR A 165 -2.19 12.53 -10.76
CA THR A 165 -0.75 12.82 -10.60
C THR A 165 -0.25 13.76 -11.69
N GLU A 166 0.97 14.27 -11.55
CA GLU A 166 1.65 15.06 -12.59
C GLU A 166 2.34 14.20 -13.67
N LEU A 167 2.23 12.87 -13.58
CA LEU A 167 2.85 11.93 -14.51
C LEU A 167 2.14 11.86 -15.86
N ASP A 168 2.91 11.52 -16.90
CA ASP A 168 2.36 11.24 -18.22
C ASP A 168 1.35 10.07 -18.18
N GLY A 169 0.19 10.29 -18.82
CA GLY A 169 -0.90 9.33 -18.81
C GLY A 169 -0.60 8.03 -19.57
N ALA A 170 0.24 8.06 -20.62
CA ALA A 170 0.64 6.84 -21.31
C ALA A 170 1.57 6.00 -20.44
N ARG A 171 2.46 6.66 -19.70
CA ARG A 171 3.33 6.01 -18.72
C ARG A 171 2.55 5.37 -17.58
N LEU A 172 1.52 6.03 -17.04
CA LEU A 172 0.63 5.43 -16.04
C LEU A 172 -0.08 4.19 -16.58
N ARG A 173 -0.63 4.28 -17.79
CA ARG A 173 -1.33 3.16 -18.44
C ARG A 173 -0.43 1.95 -18.66
N SER A 174 0.85 2.16 -18.97
CA SER A 174 1.80 1.04 -19.10
C SER A 174 2.04 0.30 -17.80
N MET A 175 1.64 0.84 -16.64
CA MET A 175 1.73 0.18 -15.34
C MET A 175 0.36 -0.20 -14.77
N PHE A 176 -0.65 -0.35 -15.64
CA PHE A 176 -2.02 -0.72 -15.27
C PHE A 176 -2.77 0.33 -14.43
N ILE A 177 -2.37 1.60 -14.53
CA ILE A 177 -2.98 2.73 -13.83
C ILE A 177 -3.65 3.66 -14.84
N GLN A 178 -4.90 4.02 -14.60
CA GLN A 178 -5.63 4.97 -15.44
C GLN A 178 -5.36 6.40 -14.93
N PRO A 179 -4.96 7.36 -15.79
CA PRO A 179 -4.90 8.76 -15.38
C PRO A 179 -6.31 9.32 -15.19
N ALA A 180 -6.48 10.24 -14.25
CA ALA A 180 -7.69 11.06 -14.09
C ALA A 180 -7.35 12.56 -14.19
N GLY A 181 -8.30 13.37 -14.69
CA GLY A 181 -8.15 14.83 -14.73
C GLY A 181 -8.54 15.50 -13.42
N SER A 182 -9.35 14.86 -12.59
CA SER A 182 -9.68 15.30 -11.24
C SER A 182 -10.07 14.15 -10.32
N VAL A 183 -10.02 14.38 -9.01
CA VAL A 183 -10.49 13.40 -8.01
C VAL A 183 -12.00 13.16 -8.17
N GLN A 184 -12.78 14.22 -8.41
CA GLN A 184 -14.23 14.11 -8.56
C GLN A 184 -14.61 13.23 -9.76
N GLU A 185 -13.99 13.46 -10.91
CA GLU A 185 -14.19 12.63 -12.12
C GLU A 185 -13.88 11.15 -11.85
N ALA A 186 -12.77 10.86 -11.17
CA ALA A 186 -12.38 9.49 -10.84
C ALA A 186 -13.37 8.80 -9.89
N VAL A 187 -13.88 9.54 -8.90
CA VAL A 187 -14.91 9.06 -7.96
C VAL A 187 -16.22 8.80 -8.70
N ASP A 188 -16.69 9.73 -9.52
CA ASP A 188 -17.94 9.59 -10.27
C ASP A 188 -17.89 8.40 -11.23
N ALA A 189 -16.79 8.23 -11.96
CA ALA A 189 -16.56 7.07 -12.81
C ALA A 189 -16.51 5.75 -12.02
N GLY A 190 -15.88 5.75 -10.84
CA GLY A 190 -15.85 4.59 -9.95
C GLY A 190 -17.24 4.20 -9.42
N LEU A 191 -18.03 5.19 -9.04
CA LEU A 191 -19.42 5.01 -8.60
C LEU A 191 -20.31 4.50 -9.73
N ALA A 192 -20.16 5.03 -10.95
CA ALA A 192 -20.88 4.54 -12.13
C ALA A 192 -20.54 3.06 -12.41
N ARG A 193 -19.25 2.71 -12.43
CA ARG A 193 -18.79 1.32 -12.63
C ARG A 193 -19.33 0.36 -11.56
N ALA A 194 -19.45 0.82 -10.32
CA ALA A 194 -20.05 0.01 -9.26
C ALA A 194 -21.55 -0.25 -9.53
N ARG A 195 -22.31 0.77 -9.97
CA ARG A 195 -23.72 0.63 -10.34
C ARG A 195 -23.92 -0.29 -11.55
N ASP A 196 -23.04 -0.22 -12.55
CA ASP A 196 -23.07 -1.10 -13.73
C ASP A 196 -22.91 -2.58 -13.36
N ARG A 197 -22.26 -2.87 -12.21
CA ARG A 197 -22.17 -4.22 -11.64
C ARG A 197 -23.33 -4.61 -10.71
N GLY A 198 -24.35 -3.77 -10.61
CA GLY A 198 -25.53 -4.03 -9.78
C GLY A 198 -25.42 -3.56 -8.32
N VAL A 199 -24.41 -2.76 -7.96
CA VAL A 199 -24.35 -2.16 -6.62
C VAL A 199 -25.36 -1.01 -6.54
N LYS A 200 -26.43 -1.18 -5.75
CA LYS A 200 -27.51 -0.19 -5.59
C LYS A 200 -27.02 1.11 -4.93
N GLU A 201 -26.25 0.96 -3.86
CA GLU A 201 -25.76 2.07 -3.03
C GLU A 201 -24.23 1.94 -2.85
N PRO A 202 -23.44 2.33 -3.87
CA PRO A 202 -21.98 2.22 -3.79
C PRO A 202 -21.42 3.17 -2.73
N LYS A 203 -20.48 2.67 -1.93
CA LYS A 203 -19.83 3.42 -0.84
C LYS A 203 -18.48 3.97 -1.27
N VAL A 204 -18.16 5.16 -0.79
CA VAL A 204 -16.85 5.82 -0.93
C VAL A 204 -16.18 5.86 0.43
N LEU A 205 -14.91 5.47 0.50
CA LEU A 205 -14.07 5.65 1.67
C LEU A 205 -12.87 6.53 1.32
N VAL A 206 -12.53 7.48 2.19
CA VAL A 206 -11.41 8.41 1.99
C VAL A 206 -10.32 8.17 3.02
N LEU A 207 -9.12 7.83 2.54
CA LEU A 207 -7.89 7.81 3.30
C LEU A 207 -7.12 9.10 3.03
N ALA A 208 -7.31 10.10 3.89
CA ALA A 208 -6.65 11.39 3.77
C ALA A 208 -5.12 11.30 3.97
N ASP A 209 -4.61 10.21 4.52
CA ASP A 209 -3.18 9.90 4.59
C ASP A 209 -2.95 8.40 4.39
N GLY A 210 -3.08 7.97 3.14
CA GLY A 210 -3.10 6.55 2.77
C GLY A 210 -1.75 5.86 2.96
N CYS A 211 -0.63 6.59 2.98
CA CYS A 211 0.69 5.96 3.10
C CYS A 211 1.01 5.44 4.50
N VAL A 212 0.38 6.00 5.55
CA VAL A 212 0.59 5.58 6.95
C VAL A 212 -0.66 5.04 7.63
N THR A 213 -1.86 5.36 7.12
CA THR A 213 -3.11 4.80 7.64
C THR A 213 -3.33 3.41 7.10
N VAL A 214 -3.49 2.41 7.98
CA VAL A 214 -3.77 1.03 7.60
C VAL A 214 -5.20 0.67 7.99
N PRO A 215 -6.13 0.55 7.03
CA PRO A 215 -7.49 0.12 7.31
C PRO A 215 -7.52 -1.33 7.80
N ASN A 216 -8.30 -1.62 8.84
CA ASN A 216 -8.53 -2.97 9.32
C ASN A 216 -10.03 -3.24 9.43
N LEU A 217 -10.51 -4.35 8.88
CA LEU A 217 -11.90 -4.76 9.08
C LEU A 217 -12.08 -5.13 10.56
N GLN A 218 -13.13 -4.61 11.19
CA GLN A 218 -13.54 -5.15 12.49
C GLN A 218 -14.06 -6.57 12.26
N GLU A 219 -13.50 -7.53 13.00
CA GLU A 219 -14.06 -8.89 13.12
C GLU A 219 -15.35 -8.86 13.93
#